data_AF-A0A2X2I6U9-F1
#
_entry.id   AF-A0A2X2I6U9-F1
#
_cell.length_a   1.000
_cell.length_b   1.000
_cell.length_c   1.000
_cell.angle_alpha   90.00
_cell.angle_beta   90.00
_cell.angle_gamma   90.00
#
_symmetry.space_group_name_H-M   'P 1'
#
loop_
_entity.id
_entity.type
_entity.pdbx_description
1 polymer ?
#
loop_
_entity_poly.entity_id
_entity_poly.type
_entity_poly.pdbx_seq_one_letter_code
_entity_poly.pdbx_strand_id
1 'polypeptide(L)' 'MTNNPLIPQNKLPQLGTTIFTQMSALAQQHQAINLSQGFPDFDGPRYLQERLAYHVAQGANQYAPMTGV' A
#
# COMPACT_ATOMS: atom_id res chain seq x y z
N MET A 1 -11.82 30.99 -27.96
CA MET A 1 -11.89 29.53 -27.76
C MET A 1 -11.70 29.26 -26.28
N THR A 2 -12.77 29.02 -25.53
CA THR A 2 -12.74 28.78 -24.09
C THR A 2 -12.32 27.33 -23.83
N ASN A 3 -11.09 27.15 -23.33
CA ASN A 3 -10.63 25.86 -22.78
C ASN A 3 -11.36 25.62 -21.46
N ASN A 4 -12.46 24.88 -21.49
CA ASN A 4 -13.10 24.40 -20.27
C ASN A 4 -12.53 23.01 -19.93
N PRO A 5 -11.78 22.86 -18.83
CA PRO A 5 -11.21 21.57 -18.47
C PRO A 5 -12.32 20.59 -18.10
N LEU A 6 -12.29 19.39 -18.69
CA LEU A 6 -13.19 18.31 -18.33
C LEU A 6 -12.74 17.72 -16.99
N ILE A 7 -13.51 17.97 -15.93
CA ILE A 7 -13.26 17.40 -14.59
C ILE A 7 -14.23 16.24 -14.40
N PRO A 8 -13.76 14.99 -14.32
CA PRO A 8 -14.62 13.84 -14.06
C PRO A 8 -15.32 13.96 -12.71
N GLN A 9 -16.61 13.59 -12.66
CA GLN A 9 -17.35 13.57 -11.41
C GLN A 9 -16.87 12.41 -10.54
N ASN A 10 -16.45 12.73 -9.30
CA ASN A 10 -15.99 11.72 -8.36
C ASN A 10 -17.18 10.81 -7.97
N LYS A 11 -17.01 9.49 -8.16
CA LYS A 11 -17.99 8.48 -7.73
C LYS A 11 -18.04 8.29 -6.20
N LEU A 12 -17.05 8.84 -5.49
CA LEU A 12 -16.82 8.71 -4.06
C LEU A 12 -16.52 10.09 -3.43
N PRO A 13 -17.42 11.08 -3.54
CA PRO A 13 -17.12 12.48 -3.19
C PRO A 13 -16.90 12.70 -1.69
N GLN A 14 -17.27 11.74 -0.84
CA GLN A 14 -17.20 11.83 0.62
C GLN A 14 -16.03 11.04 1.24
N LEU A 15 -15.29 10.27 0.43
CA LEU A 15 -14.12 9.55 0.91
C LEU A 15 -12.90 10.49 0.90
N GLY A 16 -12.51 10.94 2.09
CA GLY A 16 -11.31 11.72 2.33
C GLY A 16 -10.26 10.96 3.14
N THR A 17 -9.31 11.69 3.71
CA THR A 17 -8.28 11.17 4.63
C THR A 17 -8.91 10.44 5.82
N THR A 18 -8.30 9.34 6.25
CA THR A 18 -8.82 8.52 7.36
C THR A 18 -8.16 8.89 8.68
N ILE A 19 -8.84 8.57 9.78
CA ILE A 19 -8.29 8.74 11.14
C ILE A 19 -6.96 7.96 11.29
N PHE A 20 -6.83 6.79 10.67
CA PHE A 20 -5.60 5.98 10.71
C PHE A 20 -4.39 6.72 10.11
N THR A 21 -4.58 7.43 8.99
CA THR A 21 -3.51 8.21 8.36
C THR A 21 -3.13 9.45 9.18
N GLN A 22 -4.11 10.15 9.76
CA GLN A 22 -3.87 11.29 10.64
C GLN A 22 -3.13 10.87 11.93
N MET A 23 -3.58 9.81 12.59
CA MET A 23 -2.99 9.34 13.84
C MET A 23 -1.58 8.79 13.63
N SER A 24 -1.32 8.07 12.54
CA SER A 24 0.02 7.57 12.23
C SER A 24 1.02 8.72 12.00
N ALA A 25 0.62 9.77 11.26
CA ALA A 25 1.45 10.95 11.05
C ALA A 25 1.72 11.71 12.37
N LEU A 26 0.69 11.88 13.20
CA LEU A 26 0.81 12.55 14.50
C LEU A 26 1.74 11.77 15.45
N ALA A 27 1.62 10.44 15.50
CA ALA A 27 2.50 9.61 16.31
C ALA A 27 3.98 9.77 15.91
N GLN A 28 4.27 9.80 14.61
CA GLN A 28 5.63 10.06 14.11
C GLN A 28 6.13 11.45 14.50
N GLN A 29 5.31 12.49 14.30
CA GLN A 29 5.67 13.87 14.62
C GLN A 29 6.00 14.06 16.12
N HIS A 30 5.28 13.37 17.00
CA HIS A 30 5.44 13.49 18.44
C HIS A 30 6.30 12.39 19.08
N GLN A 31 6.91 11.51 18.27
CA GLN A 31 7.68 10.35 18.75
C GLN A 31 6.87 9.48 19.74
N ALA A 32 5.57 9.36 19.51
CA ALA A 32 4.69 8.51 20.29
C ALA A 32 4.73 7.07 19.81
N ILE A 33 4.49 6.11 20.71
CA ILE A 33 4.31 4.71 20.34
C ILE A 33 3.02 4.58 19.52
N ASN A 34 3.12 4.08 18.29
CA ASN A 34 1.98 3.98 17.39
C ASN A 34 1.21 2.65 17.59
N LEU A 35 0.25 2.66 18.52
CA LEU A 35 -0.71 1.55 18.69
C LEU A 35 -1.93 1.65 17.76
N SER A 36 -1.97 2.64 16.86
CA SER A 36 -3.08 2.85 15.92
C SER A 36 -2.88 2.16 14.56
N GLN A 37 -1.64 1.71 14.27
CA GLN A 37 -1.33 1.02 13.02
C GLN A 37 -1.98 -0.37 12.97
N GLY A 38 -2.56 -0.70 11.81
CA GLY A 38 -3.22 -1.98 11.57
C GLY A 38 -2.32 -3.07 10.97
N PHE A 39 -0.99 -2.88 10.97
CA PHE A 39 -0.01 -3.81 10.41
C PHE A 39 1.15 -4.06 11.39
N PRO A 40 1.83 -5.22 11.31
CA PRO A 40 2.96 -5.54 12.19
C PRO A 40 4.12 -4.55 12.05
N ASP A 41 4.83 -4.31 13.16
CA ASP A 41 6.12 -3.61 13.21
C ASP A 41 7.33 -4.56 13.17
N PHE A 42 7.08 -5.86 13.04
CA PHE A 42 8.08 -6.91 12.88
C PHE A 42 8.02 -7.56 11.50
N ASP A 43 9.12 -8.18 11.12
CA ASP A 43 9.29 -8.78 9.80
C ASP A 43 8.61 -10.15 9.66
N GLY A 44 8.34 -10.53 8.41
CA GLY A 44 7.78 -11.84 8.07
C GLY A 44 8.81 -12.99 8.12
N PRO A 45 8.39 -14.23 7.82
CA PRO A 45 9.27 -15.39 7.81
C PRO A 45 10.42 -15.24 6.79
N ARG A 46 11.65 -15.45 7.26
CA ARG A 46 12.86 -15.32 6.42
C ARG A 46 12.84 -16.23 5.19
N TYR A 47 12.37 -17.47 5.36
CA TYR A 47 12.24 -18.43 4.28
C TYR A 47 11.38 -17.90 3.12
N LEU A 48 10.29 -17.18 3.41
CA LEU A 48 9.43 -16.60 2.39
C LEU A 48 10.19 -15.58 1.55
N GLN A 49 10.96 -14.70 2.20
CA GLN A 49 11.79 -13.70 1.53
C GLN A 49 12.85 -14.36 0.62
N GLU A 50 13.47 -15.45 1.08
CA GLU A 50 14.48 -16.20 0.33
C GLU A 50 13.90 -16.89 -0.90
N ARG A 51 12.69 -17.48 -0.77
CA ARG A 51 11.99 -18.09 -1.91
C ARG A 51 11.54 -17.05 -2.93
N LEU A 52 11.10 -15.87 -2.47
CA LEU A 52 10.81 -14.74 -3.37
C LEU A 52 12.04 -14.36 -4.19
N ALA A 53 13.18 -14.11 -3.53
CA ALA A 53 14.44 -13.77 -4.20
C ALA A 53 14.88 -14.85 -5.20
N TYR A 54 14.75 -16.12 -4.83
CA TYR A 54 15.07 -17.25 -5.71
C TYR A 54 14.25 -17.23 -7.01
N HIS A 55 12.92 -17.09 -6.93
CA HIS A 55 12.06 -17.11 -8.13
C HIS A 55 12.25 -15.88 -9.01
N VAL A 56 12.52 -14.71 -8.42
CA VAL A 56 12.88 -13.50 -9.16
C VAL A 56 14.18 -13.70 -9.94
N ALA A 57 15.21 -14.27 -9.31
CA ALA A 57 16.50 -14.55 -9.94
C ALA A 57 16.42 -15.59 -11.07
N GLN A 58 15.43 -16.50 -11.01
CA GLN A 58 15.17 -17.48 -12.06
C GLN A 58 14.32 -16.95 -13.23
N GLY A 59 13.93 -15.67 -13.19
CA GLY A 59 13.19 -15.06 -14.30
C GLY A 59 11.69 -15.36 -14.31
N ALA A 60 11.13 -15.90 -13.21
CA ALA A 60 9.69 -16.11 -13.04
C ALA A 60 8.94 -14.80 -12.76
N ASN A 61 9.19 -13.78 -13.59
CA ASN A 61 8.71 -12.40 -13.45
C ASN A 61 7.63 -12.05 -14.49
N GLN A 62 7.23 -13.02 -15.31
CA GLN A 62 6.17 -12.87 -16.30
C GLN A 62 4.80 -13.13 -15.69
N TYR A 63 3.74 -12.84 -16.44
CA TYR A 63 2.38 -13.05 -15.99
C TYR A 63 2.13 -14.47 -15.51
N ALA A 64 1.55 -14.57 -14.31
CA ALA A 64 0.97 -15.82 -13.81
C ALA A 64 -0.34 -16.15 -14.57
N PRO A 65 -0.77 -17.42 -14.60
CA PRO A 65 -2.10 -17.80 -15.05
C PRO A 65 -3.20 -17.09 -14.24
N MET A 66 -4.38 -16.95 -14.84
CA MET A 66 -5.51 -16.21 -14.25
C MET A 66 -5.92 -16.72 -12.86
N THR A 67 -5.85 -18.03 -12.63
CA THR A 67 -6.22 -18.66 -11.35
C THR A 67 -5.07 -18.71 -10.33
N GLY A 68 -3.88 -18.22 -10.71
CA GLY A 68 -2.64 -18.45 -9.96
C GLY A 68 -1.87 -19.68 -10.44
N VAL A 69 -0.68 -19.86 -9.86
CA VAL A 69 0.21 -21.03 -10.02
C VAL A 69 0.12 -21.90 -8.76
#